data_AF-T1C5K1-F1
#
_entry.id   AF-T1C5K1-F1
#
_cell.length_a   1.000
_cell.length_b   1.000
_cell.length_c   1.000
_cell.angle_alpha   90.00
_cell.angle_beta   90.00
_cell.angle_gamma   90.00
#
_symmetry.space_group_name_H-M   'P 1'
#
loop_
_entity.id
_entity.type
_entity.pdbx_description
1 polymer ?
#
loop_
_entity_poly.entity_id
_entity_poly.type
_entity_poly.pdbx_seq_one_letter_code
_entity_poly.pdbx_strand_id
1 'polypeptide(L)' 'MLRAAGASEVHMRIASAPIISPCFYGIDTPTRTELIGATHSLEEIRRYVKADSLAYLSVESM' A
#
# COMPACT_ATOMS: atom_id res chain seq x y z
N MET A 1 6.16 15.31 2.18
CA MET A 1 7.61 15.27 2.41
C MET A 1 8.38 15.26 1.09
N LEU A 2 8.29 14.22 0.24
CA LEU A 2 9.05 14.17 -1.03
C LEU A 2 8.73 15.30 -2.02
N ARG A 3 7.44 15.56 -2.31
CA ARG A 3 7.04 16.67 -3.20
C ARG A 3 7.44 18.04 -2.65
N ALA A 4 7.32 18.23 -1.33
CA ALA A 4 7.75 19.47 -0.68
C ALA A 4 9.27 19.67 -0.76
N ALA A 5 10.04 18.59 -0.92
CA ALA A 5 11.47 18.61 -1.17
C ALA A 5 11.85 18.78 -2.66
N GLY A 6 10.87 19.03 -3.54
CA GLY A 6 11.11 19.32 -4.97
C GLY A 6 11.11 18.11 -5.90
N ALA A 7 10.64 16.94 -5.45
CA ALA A 7 10.50 15.78 -6.34
C ALA A 7 9.49 16.07 -7.48
N SER A 8 9.91 15.87 -8.73
CA SER A 8 9.04 15.99 -9.90
C SER A 8 7.94 14.94 -9.90
N GLU A 9 8.31 13.69 -9.57
CA GLU A 9 7.41 12.55 -9.47
C GLU A 9 7.75 11.70 -8.24
N VAL A 10 6.75 10.99 -7.73
CA VAL A 10 6.84 10.08 -6.59
C VAL A 10 6.17 8.76 -6.97
N HIS A 11 6.99 7.72 -7.13
CA HIS A 11 6.51 6.36 -7.39
C HIS A 11 6.71 5.49 -6.15
N MET A 12 5.65 4.84 -5.70
CA MET A 12 5.66 3.96 -4.54
C MET A 12 5.71 2.49 -5.00
N ARG A 13 6.67 1.73 -4.48
CA ARG A 13 6.87 0.31 -4.78
C ARG A 13 6.94 -0.45 -3.46
N ILE A 14 6.05 -1.41 -3.30
CA ILE A 14 5.90 -2.18 -2.06
C ILE A 14 6.42 -3.58 -2.29
N ALA A 15 7.38 -4.00 -1.48
CA ALA A 15 8.06 -5.29 -1.57
C ALA A 15 7.21 -6.47 -1.05
N SER A 16 5.89 -6.32 -1.08
CA SER A 16 4.92 -7.33 -0.66
C SER A 16 3.64 -7.18 -1.47
N ALA A 17 2.78 -8.20 -1.41
CA ALA A 17 1.39 -8.06 -1.81
C ALA A 17 0.61 -7.12 -0.86
N PRO A 18 -0.55 -6.58 -1.27
CA PRO A 18 -1.42 -5.84 -0.38
C PRO A 18 -1.90 -6.68 0.80
N ILE A 19 -1.85 -6.11 2.01
CA ILE A 19 -2.38 -6.76 3.21
C ILE A 19 -3.89 -6.51 3.26
N ILE A 20 -4.69 -7.58 3.09
CA ILE A 20 -6.16 -7.52 3.01
C ILE A 20 -6.88 -8.12 4.23
N SER A 21 -6.13 -8.68 5.18
CA SER A 21 -6.67 -9.35 6.36
C SER A 21 -5.72 -9.21 7.56
N PRO A 22 -6.23 -9.11 8.79
CA PRO A 22 -5.40 -9.21 9.98
C PRO A 22 -4.74 -10.59 10.09
N CYS A 23 -3.61 -10.63 10.80
CA CYS A 23 -2.93 -11.83 11.20
C CYS A 23 -3.54 -12.38 12.49
N PHE A 24 -3.76 -13.70 12.54
CA PHE A 24 -4.23 -14.41 13.75
C PHE A 24 -3.12 -15.26 14.40
N TYR A 25 -1.89 -15.16 13.90
CA TYR A 25 -0.75 -15.99 14.30
C TYR A 25 0.34 -15.19 15.03
N GLY A 26 0.01 -14.03 15.58
CA GLY A 26 0.87 -13.30 16.51
C GLY A 26 1.60 -12.07 15.95
N ILE A 27 1.40 -11.72 14.67
CA ILE A 27 1.80 -10.40 14.17
C ILE A 27 0.70 -9.39 14.54
N ASP A 28 1.09 -8.28 15.17
CA ASP A 28 0.18 -7.19 15.46
C ASP A 28 -0.25 -6.49 14.15
N THR A 29 -1.53 -6.59 13.83
CA THR A 29 -2.11 -6.02 12.61
C THR A 29 -3.46 -5.35 12.93
N PRO A 30 -3.78 -4.21 12.31
CA PRO A 30 -5.07 -3.54 12.48
C PRO A 30 -6.27 -4.41 12.11
N THR A 31 -7.47 -3.98 12.50
CA THR A 31 -8.71 -4.64 12.07
C THR A 31 -8.87 -4.55 10.56
N ARG A 32 -9.66 -5.47 9.98
CA ARG A 32 -9.89 -5.51 8.53
C ARG A 32 -10.36 -4.17 7.94
N THR A 33 -11.20 -3.44 8.66
CA THR A 33 -11.73 -2.13 8.22
C THR A 33 -10.68 -1.01 8.21
N GLU A 34 -9.60 -1.16 8.97
CA GLU A 34 -8.49 -0.20 9.04
C GLU A 34 -7.40 -0.50 8.00
N LEU A 35 -7.41 -1.70 7.42
CA LEU A 35 -6.48 -2.08 6.36
C LEU A 35 -6.91 -1.45 5.03
N ILE A 36 -6.07 -0.57 4.49
CA ILE A 36 -6.37 0.10 3.22
C ILE A 36 -6.45 -0.89 2.05
N GLY A 37 -5.65 -1.98 2.09
CA GLY A 37 -5.70 -3.05 1.09
C GLY A 37 -7.00 -3.86 1.13
N ALA A 38 -7.74 -3.84 2.23
CA ALA A 38 -9.01 -4.55 2.37
C ALA A 38 -10.23 -3.71 1.95
N THR A 39 -10.08 -2.39 1.89
CA THR A 39 -11.19 -1.43 1.73
C THR A 39 -11.12 -0.60 0.46
N HIS A 40 -9.95 -0.54 -0.18
CA HIS A 40 -9.69 0.28 -1.36
C HIS A 40 -9.06 -0.55 -2.49
N SER A 41 -9.40 -0.21 -3.72
CA SER A 41 -8.69 -0.66 -4.92
C SER A 41 -7.29 -0.04 -5.02
N LEU A 42 -6.45 -0.59 -5.90
CA LEU A 42 -5.10 -0.09 -6.12
C LEU A 42 -5.06 1.40 -6.50
N GLU A 43 -5.97 1.84 -7.37
CA GLU A 43 -6.06 3.25 -7.80
C GLU A 43 -6.56 4.18 -6.69
N GLU A 44 -7.45 3.70 -5.83
CA GLU A 44 -7.86 4.45 -4.65
C GLU A 44 -6.72 4.59 -3.64
N ILE A 45 -5.95 3.52 -3.41
CA ILE A 45 -4.75 3.57 -2.56
C ILE A 45 -3.73 4.55 -3.13
N ARG A 46 -3.44 4.48 -4.43
CA ARG A 46 -2.49 5.40 -5.11
C ARG A 46 -2.88 6.87 -4.90
N ARG A 47 -4.17 7.19 -5.04
CA ARG A 47 -4.72 8.54 -4.81
C ARG A 47 -4.64 8.92 -3.33
N TYR A 48 -4.98 8.01 -2.42
CA TYR A 48 -4.92 8.23 -0.98
C TYR A 48 -3.50 8.62 -0.52
N VAL A 49 -2.48 7.89 -0.98
CA VAL A 49 -1.07 8.16 -0.65
C VAL A 49 -0.43 9.27 -1.50
N LYS A 50 -1.17 9.81 -2.49
CA LYS A 50 -0.77 10.92 -3.38
C LYS A 50 0.50 10.63 -4.21
N ALA A 51 0.66 9.37 -4.62
CA ALA A 51 1.74 8.94 -5.51
C ALA A 51 1.34 9.07 -7.00
N ASP A 52 2.31 9.31 -7.86
CA ASP A 52 2.12 9.32 -9.32
C ASP A 52 1.90 7.90 -9.85
N SER A 53 2.61 6.91 -9.30
CA SER A 53 2.30 5.50 -9.53
C SER A 53 2.51 4.66 -8.27
N LEU A 54 1.79 3.55 -8.17
CA LEU A 54 1.87 2.58 -7.07
C LEU A 54 1.88 1.17 -7.63
N ALA A 55 2.77 0.32 -7.11
CA ALA A 55 2.79 -1.10 -7.43
C ALA A 55 3.17 -1.93 -6.20
N TYR A 56 2.58 -3.11 -6.12
CA TYR A 56 2.86 -4.14 -5.13
C TYR A 56 3.55 -5.32 -5.81
N LEU A 57 4.34 -6.07 -5.05
CA LEU A 57 4.86 -7.35 -5.49
C LEU A 57 3.71 -8.36 -5.58
N SER A 58 3.68 -9.22 -6.60
CA SER A 58 2.65 -10.25 -6.71
C SER A 58 2.97 -11.41 -5.77
N VAL A 59 1.93 -12.12 -5.33
CA VAL A 59 2.11 -13.35 -4.52
C VAL A 59 2.87 -14.42 -5.28
N GLU A 60 2.70 -14.51 -6.60
CA GLU A 60 3.42 -15.45 -7.46
C GLU A 60 4.92 -15.15 -7.55
N SER A 61 5.32 -13.90 -7.35
CA SER A 61 6.72 -13.47 -7.41
C SER A 61 7.47 -13.49 -6.06
N MET A 62 6.80 -13.94 -4.99
CA MET A 62 7.36 -14.10 -3.64
C MET A 62 7.64 -15.57 -3.34
#